data_AF-A0A160T602-F1
#
_entry.id   AF-A0A160T602-F1
#
_cell.length_a   1.000
_cell.length_b   1.000
_cell.length_c   1.000
_cell.angle_alpha   90.00
_cell.angle_beta   90.00
_cell.angle_gamma   90.00
#
_symmetry.space_group_name_H-M   'P 1'
#
loop_
_entity.id
_entity.type
_entity.pdbx_description
1 polymer ?
#
loop_
_entity_poly.entity_id
_entity_poly.type
_entity_poly.pdbx_seq_one_letter_code
_entity_poly.pdbx_strand_id
1 'polypeptide(L)'
;MADETPVRFHVTPERIEEMEFGLLMDVSSESMSNKTAGEFLAFFAVDENGHYLDTAAAMASVRRLKVSQLMTTVEQLAAQMQEASVPNE
;
A
#
# COMPACT_ATOMS: atom_id res chain seq x y z
N MET A 1 -8.39 -13.59 -22.20
CA MET A 1 -7.52 -12.42 -21.98
C MET A 1 -7.44 -12.29 -20.47
N ALA A 2 -6.25 -12.38 -19.88
CA ALA A 2 -6.15 -12.16 -18.43
C ALA A 2 -6.31 -10.66 -18.23
N ASP A 3 -7.49 -10.25 -17.76
CA ASP A 3 -7.72 -8.89 -17.29
C ASP A 3 -6.60 -8.54 -16.31
N GLU A 4 -5.75 -7.60 -16.70
CA GLU A 4 -4.85 -6.93 -15.78
C GLU A 4 -5.72 -6.05 -14.90
N THR A 5 -6.45 -6.64 -13.95
CA THR A 5 -7.17 -5.86 -12.95
C THR A 5 -6.13 -5.01 -12.24
N PRO A 6 -6.16 -3.67 -12.39
CA PRO A 6 -5.20 -2.83 -11.70
C PRO A 6 -5.38 -3.04 -10.21
N VAL A 7 -4.28 -3.25 -9.49
CA VAL A 7 -4.31 -3.32 -8.03
C VAL A 7 -4.97 -2.06 -7.50
N ARG A 8 -5.95 -2.23 -6.63
CA ARG A 8 -6.63 -1.15 -5.94
C ARG A 8 -6.07 -1.05 -4.53
N PHE A 9 -6.00 0.17 -4.03
CA PHE A 9 -5.50 0.45 -2.69
C PHE A 9 -6.57 1.21 -1.92
N HIS A 10 -6.72 0.89 -0.64
CA HIS A 10 -7.66 1.57 0.24
C HIS A 10 -7.03 1.87 1.59
N VAL A 11 -6.90 3.15 1.90
CA VAL A 11 -6.36 3.65 3.15
C VAL A 11 -7.52 4.03 4.07
N THR A 12 -7.55 3.44 5.26
CA THR A 12 -8.50 3.80 6.33
C THR A 12 -7.75 3.96 7.66
N PRO A 13 -8.28 4.73 8.62
CA PRO A 13 -7.67 4.86 9.94
C PRO A 13 -7.46 3.52 10.65
N GLU A 14 -8.46 2.63 10.60
CA GLU A 14 -8.41 1.32 11.25
C GLU A 14 -7.30 0.45 10.65
N ARG A 15 -7.12 0.53 9.33
CA ARG A 15 -6.04 -0.19 8.66
C ARG A 15 -4.67 0.37 9.02
N ILE A 16 -4.55 1.69 9.18
CA ILE A 16 -3.30 2.33 9.63
C ILE A 16 -2.95 1.88 11.06
N GLU A 17 -3.94 1.74 11.95
CA GLU A 17 -3.74 1.24 13.31
C GLU A 17 -3.23 -0.20 13.37
N GLU A 18 -3.60 -1.03 12.38
CA GLU A 18 -3.11 -2.41 12.25
C GLU A 18 -1.69 -2.51 11.69
N MET A 19 -1.11 -1.39 11.24
CA MET A 19 0.20 -1.40 10.59
C MET A 19 1.33 -1.60 11.61
N GLU A 20 2.25 -2.51 11.30
CA GLU A 20 3.42 -2.74 12.15
C GLU A 20 4.35 -1.51 12.17
N PHE A 21 4.80 -1.13 13.36
CA PHE A 21 5.73 -0.01 13.54
C PHE A 21 7.04 -0.17 12.74
N GLY A 22 7.51 -1.41 12.55
CA GLY A 22 8.69 -1.69 11.72
C GLY A 22 8.49 -1.26 10.27
N LEU A 23 7.34 -1.59 9.69
CA LEU A 23 6.99 -1.20 8.32
C LEU A 23 6.88 0.32 8.19
N LEU A 24 6.28 0.99 9.18
CA LEU A 24 6.19 2.45 9.21
C LEU A 24 7.58 3.12 9.21
N MET A 25 8.48 2.64 10.08
CA MET A 25 9.86 3.15 10.17
C MET A 25 10.61 2.96 8.86
N ASP A 26 10.49 1.78 8.25
CA ASP A 26 11.22 1.44 7.03
C ASP A 26 10.76 2.26 5.80
N VAL A 27 9.46 2.61 5.73
CA VAL A 27 8.91 3.45 4.66
C VAL A 27 9.32 4.93 4.82
N SER A 28 9.55 5.38 6.05
CA SER A 28 10.03 6.74 6.33
C SER A 28 11.53 6.95 6.09
N SER A 29 12.27 5.88 5.79
CA SER A 29 13.72 5.92 5.59
C SER A 29 14.12 6.50 4.23
N GLU A 30 15.17 7.34 4.20
CA GLU A 30 15.80 7.84 2.97
C GLU A 30 16.31 6.72 2.04
N SER A 31 16.47 5.50 2.57
CA SER A 31 17.00 4.33 1.86
C SER A 31 15.97 3.21 1.65
N MET A 32 14.68 3.57 1.55
CA MET A 32 13.59 2.62 1.33
C MET A 32 13.87 1.69 0.13
N SER A 33 13.76 0.38 0.36
CA SER A 33 13.96 -0.62 -0.69
C SER A 33 12.69 -0.84 -1.51
N ASN A 34 12.82 -1.30 -2.77
CA ASN A 34 11.67 -1.70 -3.59
C ASN A 34 10.84 -2.82 -2.95
N LYS A 35 11.48 -3.65 -2.12
CA LYS A 35 10.78 -4.71 -1.37
C LYS A 35 9.87 -4.09 -0.30
N THR A 36 10.41 -3.17 0.49
CA THR A 36 9.67 -2.41 1.51
C THR A 36 8.52 -1.62 0.89
N ALA A 37 8.77 -0.93 -0.23
CA ALA A 37 7.74 -0.25 -1.00
C ALA A 37 6.62 -1.21 -1.44
N GLY A 38 7.00 -2.42 -1.88
CA GLY A 38 6.04 -3.45 -2.27
C GLY A 38 5.21 -3.97 -1.08
N GLU A 39 5.85 -4.18 0.07
CA GLU A 39 5.20 -4.62 1.31
C GLU A 39 4.21 -3.55 1.83
N PHE A 40 4.60 -2.28 1.77
CA PHE A 40 3.74 -1.15 2.09
C PHE A 40 2.50 -1.09 1.20
N LEU A 41 2.67 -1.17 -0.13
CA LEU A 41 1.53 -1.21 -1.04
C LEU A 41 0.64 -2.44 -0.82
N ALA A 42 1.24 -3.60 -0.56
CA ALA A 42 0.51 -4.83 -0.33
C ALA A 42 -0.37 -4.75 0.93
N PHE A 43 0.08 -4.04 1.96
CA PHE A 43 -0.68 -3.85 3.19
C PHE A 43 -2.04 -3.17 2.96
N PHE A 44 -2.13 -2.28 1.97
CA PHE A 44 -3.36 -1.55 1.61
C PHE A 44 -4.08 -2.11 0.37
N ALA A 45 -3.61 -3.22 -0.20
CA ALA A 45 -4.19 -3.76 -1.42
C ALA A 45 -5.57 -4.38 -1.15
N VAL A 46 -6.54 -4.07 -2.00
CA VAL A 46 -7.92 -4.58 -1.91
C VAL A 46 -8.37 -5.24 -3.21
N ASP A 47 -9.34 -6.15 -3.07
CA ASP A 47 -10.03 -6.78 -4.20
C ASP A 47 -11.04 -5.82 -4.87
N GLU A 48 -11.79 -6.34 -5.84
CA GLU A 48 -12.81 -5.56 -6.55
C GLU A 48 -14.00 -5.13 -5.68
N ASN A 49 -14.20 -5.80 -4.55
CA ASN A 49 -15.26 -5.55 -3.57
C ASN A 49 -14.79 -4.64 -2.42
N GLY A 50 -13.50 -4.25 -2.41
CA GLY A 50 -12.92 -3.43 -1.35
C GLY A 50 -12.44 -4.23 -0.14
N HIS A 51 -12.39 -5.56 -0.20
CA HIS A 51 -11.83 -6.37 0.86
C HIS A 51 -10.31 -6.40 0.78
N TYR A 52 -9.64 -6.24 1.92
CA TYR A 52 -8.19 -6.38 2.00
C TYR A 52 -7.73 -7.76 1.57
N LEU A 53 -6.74 -7.78 0.68
CA LEU A 53 -6.11 -9.01 0.21
C LEU A 53 -5.24 -9.60 1.32
N ASP A 54 -5.12 -10.93 1.32
CA ASP A 54 -4.07 -11.57 2.10
C ASP A 54 -2.67 -11.16 1.61
N THR A 55 -1.66 -11.30 2.47
CA THR A 55 -0.29 -10.85 2.16
C THR A 55 0.26 -11.50 0.88
N ALA A 56 -0.03 -12.77 0.61
CA ALA A 56 0.51 -13.47 -0.54
C ALA A 56 -0.12 -12.98 -1.86
N ALA A 57 -1.45 -12.81 -1.87
CA ALA A 57 -2.21 -12.29 -3.00
C ALA A 57 -1.89 -10.80 -3.26
N ALA A 58 -1.79 -10.01 -2.19
CA ALA A 58 -1.40 -8.60 -2.26
C ALA A 58 -0.01 -8.45 -2.87
N MET A 59 0.99 -9.19 -2.35
CA MET A 59 2.35 -9.16 -2.87
C MET A 59 2.44 -9.65 -4.32
N ALA A 60 1.69 -10.71 -4.68
CA ALA A 60 1.64 -11.20 -6.05
C ALA A 60 1.08 -10.15 -7.02
N SER A 61 0.14 -9.34 -6.56
CA SER A 61 -0.48 -8.30 -7.37
C SER A 61 0.41 -7.07 -7.48
N VAL A 62 1.03 -6.63 -6.38
CA VAL A 62 1.99 -5.51 -6.36
C VAL A 62 3.24 -5.80 -7.20
N ARG A 63 3.70 -7.05 -7.25
CA ARG A 63 4.83 -7.48 -8.11
C ARG A 63 4.59 -7.28 -9.61
N ARG A 64 3.34 -7.10 -10.04
CA ARG A 64 2.99 -6.82 -11.44
C ARG A 64 3.09 -5.33 -11.78
N LEU A 65 3.23 -4.45 -10.78
CA LEU A 65 3.43 -3.03 -11.02
C LEU A 65 4.79 -2.77 -11.65
N LYS A 66 4.83 -1.83 -12.58
CA LYS A 66 6.10 -1.31 -13.11
C LYS A 66 6.81 -0.53 -12.02
N VAL A 67 8.13 -0.55 -12.02
CA VAL A 67 8.96 0.21 -11.05
C VAL A 67 8.58 1.70 -11.02
N SER A 68 8.27 2.29 -12.18
CA SER A 68 7.82 3.69 -12.28
C SER A 68 6.46 3.94 -11.61
N GLN A 69 5.58 2.93 -11.58
CA GLN A 69 4.27 3.02 -10.91
C GLN A 69 4.41 2.78 -9.41
N LEU A 70 5.29 1.86 -9.01
CA LEU A 70 5.54 1.50 -7.61
C LEU A 70 5.79 2.74 -6.75
N MET A 71 6.78 3.55 -7.10
CA MET A 71 7.17 4.71 -6.30
C MET A 71 6.09 5.80 -6.29
N THR A 72 5.50 6.10 -7.45
CA THR A 72 4.40 7.07 -7.54
C THR A 72 3.19 6.64 -6.70
N THR A 73 2.86 5.36 -6.69
CA THR A 73 1.75 4.84 -5.89
C THR A 73 2.07 4.88 -4.40
N VAL A 74 3.31 4.60 -3.99
CA VAL A 74 3.74 4.75 -2.58
C VAL A 74 3.58 6.20 -2.11
N GLU A 75 4.05 7.17 -2.89
CA GLU A 75 3.91 8.60 -2.58
C GLU A 75 2.44 9.02 -2.44
N GLN A 76 1.59 8.56 -3.35
CA GLN A 76 0.15 8.85 -3.32
C GLN A 76 -0.55 8.23 -2.09
N LEU A 77 -0.19 7.00 -1.70
CA LEU A 77 -0.74 6.39 -0.49
C LEU A 77 -0.24 7.06 0.78
N ALA A 78 1.04 7.43 0.83
CA ALA A 78 1.60 8.12 1.98
C ALA A 78 0.90 9.47 2.23
N ALA A 79 0.56 10.21 1.17
CA ALA A 79 -0.26 11.41 1.28
C ALA A 79 -1.68 11.12 1.82
N GLN A 80 -2.35 10.11 1.28
CA GLN A 80 -3.68 9.69 1.76
C GLN A 80 -3.67 9.25 3.23
N MET A 81 -2.60 8.58 3.68
CA MET A 81 -2.43 8.22 5.08
C MET A 81 -2.33 9.44 5.99
N GLN A 82 -1.58 10.46 5.57
CA GLN A 82 -1.50 11.71 6.34
C GLN A 82 -2.87 12.36 6.48
N GLU A 83 -3.66 12.40 5.41
CA GLU A 83 -5.03 12.92 5.43
C GLU A 83 -5.96 12.10 6.32
N ALA A 84 -5.90 10.76 6.24
CA ALA A 84 -6.71 9.85 7.04
C ALA A 84 -6.33 9.83 8.54
N SER A 85 -5.10 10.24 8.87
CA SER A 85 -4.60 10.27 10.25
C SER A 85 -4.97 11.56 11.00
N VAL A 86 -5.51 12.57 10.32
CA VAL A 86 -5.99 13.80 10.98
C VAL A 86 -7.41 13.52 11.49
N PRO A 87 -7.65 13.55 12.81
CA PRO A 87 -9.01 13.51 13.33
C PRO A 87 -9.74 14.74 12.79
N ASN A 88 -10.86 14.54 12.09
CA ASN A 88 -11.75 15.66 11.76
C ASN A 88 -12.08 16.41 13.05
N GLU A 89 -11.60 17.64 13.19
CA GLU A 89 -12.03 18.58 14.23
C GLU A 89 -13.51 18.94 14.07
#